data_AF-A0A7C3N9A6-F1
#
_entry.id   AF-A0A7C3N9A6-F1
#
_cell.length_a   1.000
_cell.length_b   1.000
_cell.length_c   1.000
_cell.angle_alpha   90.00
_cell.angle_beta   90.00
_cell.angle_gamma   90.00
#
_symmetry.space_group_name_H-M   'P 1'
#
loop_
_entity.id
_entity.type
_entity.pdbx_description
1 polymer ?
#
loop_
_entity_poly.entity_id
_entity_poly.type
_entity_poly.pdbx_seq_one_letter_code
_entity_poly.pdbx_strand_id
1 'polypeptide(L)'
;MSQAKAEQKLKLTVELPESIFRHLKQIAEQTHQPLESLAAQSITGNLPPSVDNAPPEMQADLLAMQQLAVDDLREIAQSQLPPAQQQRHLELLEKRQTT
;
A
#
# COMPACT_ATOMS: atom_id res chain seq x y z
N MET A 1 3.95 -34.67 3.51
CA MET A 1 3.26 -34.22 2.29
C MET A 1 2.28 -33.13 2.68
N SER A 2 2.70 -31.86 2.59
CA SER A 2 1.88 -30.70 2.95
C SER A 2 0.95 -30.39 1.79
N GLN A 3 -0.36 -30.47 2.02
CA GLN A 3 -1.37 -30.10 1.04
C GLN A 3 -1.27 -28.59 0.78
N ALA A 4 -1.01 -28.20 -0.46
CA ALA A 4 -1.17 -26.83 -0.93
C ALA A 4 -2.66 -26.47 -0.77
N LYS A 5 -2.96 -25.54 0.14
CA LYS A 5 -4.30 -24.99 0.32
C LYS A 5 -4.70 -24.36 -1.02
N ALA A 6 -5.66 -24.96 -1.72
CA ALA A 6 -6.17 -24.43 -2.98
C ALA A 6 -6.62 -22.97 -2.74
N GLU A 7 -6.09 -22.04 -3.53
CA GLU A 7 -6.49 -20.63 -3.46
C GLU A 7 -8.00 -20.53 -3.68
N GLN A 8 -8.70 -20.02 -2.67
CA GLN A 8 -10.16 -19.88 -2.74
C GLN A 8 -10.48 -18.69 -3.66
N LYS A 9 -10.91 -18.99 -4.90
CA LYS A 9 -11.32 -17.97 -5.86
C LYS A 9 -12.70 -17.42 -5.51
N LEU A 10 -12.76 -16.17 -5.08
CA LEU A 10 -14.00 -15.41 -4.86
C LEU A 10 -14.40 -14.68 -6.14
N LYS A 11 -15.71 -14.58 -6.41
CA LYS A 11 -16.24 -13.83 -7.56
C LYS A 11 -16.73 -12.46 -7.11
N LEU A 12 -16.26 -11.42 -7.79
CA LEU A 12 -16.70 -10.04 -7.62
C LEU A 12 -17.29 -9.55 -8.94
N THR A 13 -18.47 -8.95 -8.91
CA THR A 13 -19.08 -8.27 -10.06
C THR A 13 -18.95 -6.77 -9.84
N VAL A 14 -18.40 -6.05 -10.82
CA VAL A 14 -18.14 -4.61 -10.74
C VAL A 14 -18.77 -3.92 -11.93
N GLU A 15 -19.50 -2.83 -11.70
CA GLU A 15 -19.96 -1.94 -12.76
C GLU A 15 -18.81 -1.01 -13.16
N LEU A 16 -18.45 -1.03 -14.44
CA LEU A 16 -17.35 -0.23 -14.98
C LEU A 16 -17.87 0.74 -16.04
N PRO A 17 -17.31 1.96 -16.15
CA PRO A 17 -17.56 2.81 -17.30
C PRO A 17 -17.22 2.07 -18.60
N GLU A 18 -18.04 2.24 -19.63
CA GLU A 18 -17.87 1.54 -20.92
C GLU A 18 -16.49 1.77 -21.53
N SER A 19 -15.93 2.98 -21.35
CA SER A 19 -14.59 3.35 -21.79
C SER A 19 -13.51 2.45 -21.19
N ILE A 20 -13.58 2.20 -19.88
CA ILE A 20 -12.61 1.37 -19.15
C ILE A 20 -12.74 -0.09 -19.57
N PHE A 21 -13.97 -0.60 -19.68
CA PHE A 21 -14.19 -1.98 -20.11
C PHE A 21 -13.66 -2.24 -21.52
N ARG A 22 -13.92 -1.33 -22.48
CA ARG A 22 -13.38 -1.42 -23.84
C ARG A 22 -11.86 -1.40 -23.86
N HIS A 23 -11.25 -0.53 -23.06
CA HIS A 23 -9.80 -0.43 -22.98
C HIS A 23 -9.16 -1.72 -22.42
N LEU A 24 -9.71 -2.27 -21.34
CA LEU A 24 -9.26 -3.56 -20.78
C LEU A 24 -9.41 -4.70 -21.79
N LYS A 25 -10.54 -4.75 -22.52
CA LYS A 25 -10.76 -5.76 -23.57
C LYS A 25 -9.72 -5.67 -24.68
N GLN A 26 -9.40 -4.47 -25.15
CA GLN A 26 -8.37 -4.27 -26.18
C GLN A 26 -6.99 -4.77 -25.72
N ILE A 27 -6.59 -4.44 -24.49
CA ILE A 27 -5.30 -4.91 -23.95
C ILE A 27 -5.29 -6.43 -23.79
N ALA A 28 -6.39 -7.03 -23.33
CA ALA A 28 -6.54 -8.47 -23.19
C ALA A 28 -6.37 -9.19 -24.54
N GLU A 29 -6.98 -8.67 -25.60
CA GLU A 29 -6.83 -9.19 -26.97
C GLU A 29 -5.39 -9.04 -27.48
N GLN A 30 -4.75 -7.89 -27.26
CA GLN A 30 -3.38 -7.63 -27.70
C GLN A 30 -2.33 -8.48 -26.97
N THR A 31 -2.53 -8.69 -25.67
CA THR A 31 -1.62 -9.47 -24.82
C THR A 31 -1.95 -10.96 -24.81
N HIS A 32 -3.02 -11.38 -25.49
CA HIS A 32 -3.53 -12.76 -25.49
C HIS A 32 -3.80 -13.29 -24.08
N GLN A 33 -4.32 -12.42 -23.20
CA GLN A 33 -4.64 -12.76 -21.82
C GLN A 33 -6.16 -12.74 -21.60
N PRO A 34 -6.69 -13.59 -20.70
CA PRO A 34 -8.10 -13.48 -20.30
C PRO A 34 -8.38 -12.12 -19.66
N LEU A 35 -9.50 -11.50 -20.04
CA LEU A 35 -9.93 -10.21 -19.49
C LEU A 35 -10.00 -10.22 -17.96
N GLU A 36 -10.49 -11.31 -17.38
CA GLU A 36 -10.59 -11.50 -15.92
C GLU A 36 -9.20 -11.47 -15.26
N SER A 37 -8.20 -12.12 -15.87
CA SER A 37 -6.83 -12.15 -15.36
C SER A 37 -6.19 -10.77 -15.42
N LEU A 38 -6.37 -10.05 -16.53
CA LEU A 38 -5.87 -8.69 -16.68
C LEU A 38 -6.53 -7.72 -15.68
N ALA A 39 -7.84 -7.83 -15.49
CA ALA A 39 -8.57 -7.03 -14.51
C ALA A 39 -8.08 -7.31 -13.08
N ALA A 40 -7.95 -8.59 -12.71
CA ALA A 40 -7.43 -8.97 -11.40
C ALA A 40 -6.00 -8.47 -11.18
N GLN A 41 -5.13 -8.58 -12.19
CA GLN A 41 -3.75 -8.08 -12.11
C GLN A 41 -3.70 -6.55 -11.98
N SER A 42 -4.56 -5.84 -12.71
CA SER A 42 -4.68 -4.39 -12.63
C SER A 42 -5.15 -3.94 -11.24
N ILE A 43 -6.11 -4.66 -10.65
CA ILE A 43 -6.58 -4.39 -9.28
C ILE A 43 -5.43 -4.64 -8.30
N THR A 44 -4.84 -5.84 -8.29
CA THR A 44 -3.76 -6.23 -7.37
C THR A 44 -2.56 -5.27 -7.44
N GLY A 45 -2.16 -4.85 -8.63
CA GLY A 45 -1.03 -3.92 -8.81
C GLY A 45 -1.29 -2.49 -8.32
N ASN A 46 -2.56 -2.12 -8.12
CA ASN A 46 -2.97 -0.80 -7.66
C ASN A 46 -3.55 -0.80 -6.23
N LEU A 47 -3.63 -1.97 -5.58
CA LEU A 47 -4.02 -2.02 -4.18
C LEU A 47 -2.92 -1.39 -3.32
N PRO A 48 -3.26 -0.52 -2.36
CA PRO A 48 -2.29 -0.06 -1.38
C PRO A 48 -1.74 -1.26 -0.60
N PRO A 49 -0.47 -1.21 -0.15
CA PRO A 49 0.11 -2.29 0.65
C PRO A 49 -0.72 -2.52 1.91
N SER A 50 -0.91 -3.80 2.29
CA SER A 50 -1.57 -4.11 3.56
C SER A 50 -0.72 -3.63 4.75
N VAL A 51 -1.39 -3.15 5.79
CA VAL A 51 -0.76 -2.78 7.07
C VAL A 51 -0.14 -3.98 7.76
N ASP A 52 -0.62 -5.20 7.49
CA ASP A 52 -0.05 -6.43 8.04
C ASP A 52 1.43 -6.64 7.66
N ASN A 53 1.90 -5.97 6.59
CA ASN A 53 3.30 -5.99 6.18
C ASN A 53 4.20 -5.05 7.01
N ALA A 54 3.63 -4.17 7.82
CA ALA A 54 4.38 -3.28 8.69
C ALA A 54 4.72 -3.97 10.03
N PRO A 55 5.83 -3.60 10.69
CA PRO A 55 6.13 -3.98 12.06
C PRO A 55 4.93 -3.74 13.00
N PRO A 56 4.60 -4.68 13.91
CA PRO A 56 3.41 -4.61 14.77
C PRO A 56 3.26 -3.29 15.51
N GLU A 57 4.36 -2.69 15.93
CA GLU A 57 4.41 -1.41 16.62
C GLU A 57 3.89 -0.23 15.79
N MET A 58 3.92 -0.32 14.45
CA MET A 58 3.46 0.74 13.55
C MET A 58 2.07 0.47 12.97
N GLN A 59 1.53 -0.74 13.12
CA GLN A 59 0.27 -1.12 12.46
C GLN A 59 -0.92 -0.28 12.93
N ALA A 60 -1.01 -0.02 14.24
CA ALA A 60 -2.09 0.79 14.80
C ALA A 60 -2.08 2.22 14.26
N ASP A 61 -0.89 2.83 14.19
CA ASP A 61 -0.73 4.20 13.69
C ASP A 61 -1.04 4.29 12.19
N LEU A 62 -0.57 3.32 11.40
CA LEU A 62 -0.85 3.26 9.95
C LEU A 62 -2.34 3.06 9.66
N LEU A 63 -3.06 2.28 10.47
CA LEU A 63 -4.52 2.13 10.36
C LEU A 63 -5.25 3.43 10.69
N ALA A 64 -4.81 4.14 11.73
CA ALA A 64 -5.38 5.44 12.07
C ALA A 64 -5.16 6.47 10.95
N MET A 65 -3.97 6.46 10.33
CA MET A 65 -3.63 7.33 9.20
C MET A 65 -4.51 7.09 7.97
N GLN A 66 -4.94 5.85 7.69
CA GLN A 66 -5.85 5.58 6.56
C GLN A 66 -7.22 6.26 6.67
N GLN A 67 -7.61 6.69 7.87
CA GLN A 67 -8.87 7.40 8.11
C GLN A 67 -8.76 8.92 7.97
N LEU A 68 -7.53 9.45 7.84
CA LEU A 68 -7.28 10.88 7.74
C LEU A 68 -7.51 11.39 6.31
N ALA A 69 -7.81 12.68 6.19
CA ALA A 69 -7.86 13.32 4.88
C ALA A 69 -6.45 13.41 4.27
N VAL A 70 -6.38 13.46 2.95
CA VAL A 70 -5.10 13.55 2.22
C VAL A 70 -4.29 14.77 2.63
N ASP A 71 -4.94 15.89 2.96
CA ASP A 71 -4.27 17.11 3.39
C ASP A 71 -3.64 16.96 4.79
N ASP A 72 -4.32 16.29 5.73
CA ASP A 72 -3.77 15.98 7.05
C ASP A 72 -2.55 15.05 6.93
N LEU A 73 -2.64 14.03 6.07
CA LEU A 73 -1.52 13.12 5.78
C LEU A 73 -0.33 13.86 5.17
N ARG A 74 -0.60 14.87 4.32
CA ARG A 74 0.45 15.69 3.73
C ARG A 74 1.16 16.55 4.78
N GLU A 75 0.42 17.12 5.73
CA GLU A 75 1.01 17.88 6.84
C GLU A 75 1.92 16.98 7.69
N ILE A 76 1.46 15.78 8.05
CA ILE A 76 2.26 14.79 8.79
C ILE A 76 3.51 14.43 8.00
N ALA A 77 3.39 14.12 6.71
CA ALA A 77 4.52 13.74 5.86
C ALA A 77 5.56 14.87 5.68
N GLN A 78 5.12 16.13 5.76
CA GLN A 78 5.99 17.30 5.65
C GLN A 78 6.50 17.81 7.01
N SER A 79 6.02 17.22 8.11
CA SER A 79 6.45 17.60 9.44
C SER A 79 7.95 17.33 9.61
N GLN A 80 8.67 18.36 10.06
CA GLN A 80 10.10 18.25 10.35
C GLN A 80 10.38 18.60 11.80
N LEU A 81 11.31 17.85 12.40
CA LEU A 81 11.78 18.15 13.73
C LEU A 81 12.57 19.46 13.71
N PRO A 82 12.37 20.38 14.67
CA PRO A 82 13.17 21.60 14.75
C PRO A 82 14.67 21.28 14.81
N PRO A 83 15.55 22.02 14.10
CA PRO A 83 16.98 21.70 14.04
C PRO A 83 17.66 21.57 15.41
N ALA A 84 17.24 22.38 16.39
CA ALA A 84 17.76 22.30 17.75
C ALA A 84 17.42 20.99 18.46
N GLN A 85 16.22 20.45 18.24
CA GLN A 85 15.81 19.15 18.80
C GLN A 85 16.50 18.00 18.09
N GLN A 86 16.68 18.09 16.77
CA GLN A 86 17.43 17.12 15.99
C GLN A 86 18.90 17.05 16.43
N GLN A 87 19.56 18.21 16.59
CA GLN A 87 20.93 18.30 17.09
C GLN A 87 21.07 17.67 18.48
N ARG A 88 20.15 18.00 19.39
CA ARG A 88 20.13 17.43 20.73
C ARG A 88 19.95 15.91 20.71
N HIS A 89 19.09 15.40 19.83
CA HIS A 89 18.89 13.96 19.69
C HIS A 89 20.17 13.25 19.24
N LEU A 90 20.87 13.80 18.24
CA LEU A 90 22.14 13.27 17.76
C LEU A 90 23.22 13.27 18.86
N GLU A 91 23.38 14.36 19.60
CA GLU A 91 24.32 14.44 20.72
C GLU A 91 24.06 13.38 21.81
N LEU A 92 22.79 13.08 22.07
CA LEU A 92 22.40 12.06 23.06
C LEU A 92 22.68 10.65 22.55
N LEU A 93 22.50 10.39 21.25
CA LEU A 93 22.86 9.10 20.64
C LEU A 93 24.37 8.87 20.67
N GLU A 94 25.18 9.88 20.32
CA GLU A 94 26.65 9.79 20.34
C GLU A 94 27.18 9.47 21.75
N LYS A 95 26.63 10.13 22.77
CA LYS A 95 27.00 9.87 24.17
C LYS A 95 26.66 8.45 24.62
N ARG A 96 25.60 7.84 24.07
CA ARG A 96 25.22 6.46 24.40
C ARG A 96 26.00 5.38 23.66
N GLN A 97 26.63 5.68 22.54
CA GLN A 97 27.44 4.72 21.76
C GLN A 97 28.91 4.67 22.19
N THR A 98 29.38 5.71 22.88
CA THR A 98 30.79 5.87 23.33
C THR A 98 31.03 5.38 24.76
N THR A 99 30.02 4.79 25.40
CA THR A 99 30.08 4.14 26.72
C THR A 99 29.80 2.66 26.56
#